data_AF-A0A4Y7JVE5-F1
#
_entry.id   AF-A0A4Y7JVE5-F1
#
_cell.length_a   1.000
_cell.length_b   1.000
_cell.length_c   1.000
_cell.angle_alpha   90.00
_cell.angle_beta   90.00
_cell.angle_gamma   90.00
#
_symmetry.space_group_name_H-M   'P 1'
#
loop_
_entity.id
_entity.type
_entity.pdbx_description
1 polymer ?
#
loop_
_entity_poly.entity_id
_entity_poly.type
_entity_poly.pdbx_seq_one_letter_code
_entity_poly.pdbx_strand_id
1 'polypeptide(L)'
;MLQKLGVTVKNDEKDLIGKPLMKRVMLTWVPAATSLLEMMIFHLCSPSTDQRYSVKNLYVGPLDDQYAKPIGNCDPEGLLTLCVSKMIPCIRQG
;
A
#
# COMPACT_ATOMS: atom_id res chain seq x y z
N MET A 1 2.66 -20.97 28.21
CA MET A 1 2.80 -19.54 27.88
C MET A 1 2.16 -19.20 26.52
N LEU A 2 2.49 -19.92 25.43
CA LEU A 2 1.92 -19.68 24.09
C LEU A 2 0.39 -19.82 24.01
N GLN A 3 -0.20 -20.80 24.71
CA GLN A 3 -1.66 -20.94 24.80
C GLN A 3 -2.35 -19.73 25.44
N LYS A 4 -1.70 -19.04 26.39
CA LYS A 4 -2.24 -17.80 26.99
C LYS A 4 -2.21 -16.61 26.02
N LEU A 5 -1.34 -16.67 25.00
CA LEU A 5 -1.23 -15.67 23.93
C LEU A 5 -2.10 -16.01 22.72
N GLY A 6 -2.92 -17.07 22.78
CA GLY A 6 -3.75 -17.53 21.67
C GLY A 6 -2.97 -18.18 20.51
N VAL A 7 -1.66 -18.44 20.70
CA VAL A 7 -0.80 -18.99 19.64
C VAL A 7 -0.82 -20.52 19.70
N THR A 8 -1.27 -21.15 18.61
CA THR A 8 -1.20 -22.60 18.43
C THR A 8 -0.10 -22.95 17.44
N VAL A 9 0.87 -23.77 17.88
CA VAL A 9 2.01 -24.22 17.07
C VAL A 9 1.75 -25.64 16.59
N LYS A 10 1.88 -25.89 15.28
CA LYS A 10 1.69 -27.24 14.71
C LYS A 10 2.82 -28.18 15.15
N ASN A 11 2.60 -29.50 15.11
CA ASN A 11 3.60 -30.45 15.59
C ASN A 11 4.95 -30.30 14.86
N ASP A 12 4.95 -30.15 13.55
CA ASP A 12 6.16 -29.96 12.72
C ASP A 12 6.92 -28.66 13.04
N GLU A 13 6.24 -27.68 13.67
CA GLU A 13 6.82 -26.40 14.05
C GLU A 13 7.40 -26.42 15.47
N LYS A 14 7.09 -27.45 16.28
CA LYS A 14 7.64 -27.62 17.64
C LYS A 14 9.09 -28.09 17.63
N ASP A 15 9.51 -28.73 16.55
CA ASP A 15 10.89 -29.20 16.35
C ASP A 15 11.82 -28.06 15.91
N LEU A 16 11.27 -26.88 15.57
CA LEU A 16 12.06 -25.69 15.30
C LEU A 16 12.69 -25.17 16.60
N ILE A 17 13.95 -24.75 16.54
CA ILE A 17 14.69 -24.24 17.69
C ILE A 17 15.31 -22.88 17.35
N GLY A 18 15.39 -21.97 18.32
CA GLY A 18 16.06 -20.68 18.17
C GLY A 18 15.31 -19.72 17.23
N LYS A 19 16.04 -19.08 16.30
CA LYS A 19 15.49 -18.03 15.41
C LYS A 19 14.29 -18.48 14.57
N PRO A 20 14.28 -19.67 13.93
CA PRO A 20 13.12 -20.18 13.19
C PRO A 20 11.84 -20.28 14.03
N LEU A 21 11.94 -20.82 15.25
CA LEU A 21 10.79 -20.95 16.16
C LEU A 21 10.25 -19.58 16.56
N MET A 22 11.14 -18.65 16.93
CA MET A 22 10.77 -17.29 17.30
C MET A 22 10.05 -16.57 16.14
N LYS A 23 10.57 -16.68 14.91
CA LYS A 23 9.94 -16.09 13.72
C LYS A 23 8.54 -16.66 13.52
N ARG A 24 8.36 -17.97 13.69
CA ARG A 24 7.06 -18.63 13.49
C ARG A 24 6.03 -18.19 14.52
N VAL A 25 6.41 -18.20 15.80
CA VAL A 25 5.56 -17.74 16.91
C VAL A 25 5.17 -16.27 16.72
N MET A 26 6.11 -15.39 16.36
CA MET A 26 5.85 -13.97 16.17
C MET A 26 4.89 -13.69 15.00
N LEU A 27 5.04 -14.41 13.88
CA LEU A 27 4.13 -14.27 12.73
C LEU A 27 2.70 -14.71 13.03
N THR A 28 2.53 -15.70 13.90
CA THR A 28 1.20 -16.15 14.33
C THR A 28 0.61 -15.25 15.42
N TRP A 29 1.46 -14.72 16.29
CA TRP A 29 1.02 -13.86 17.40
C TRP A 29 0.66 -12.44 16.94
N VAL A 30 1.43 -11.87 16.01
CA VAL A 30 1.23 -10.50 15.52
C VAL A 30 0.75 -10.53 14.08
N PRO A 31 -0.49 -10.09 13.79
CA PRO A 31 -0.97 -9.97 12.43
C PRO A 31 -0.39 -8.69 11.79
N ALA A 32 0.89 -8.75 11.40
CA ALA A 32 1.62 -7.58 10.87
C ALA A 32 0.94 -6.95 9.64
N ALA A 33 0.35 -7.77 8.78
CA ALA A 33 -0.35 -7.29 7.58
C ALA A 33 -1.57 -6.41 7.92
N THR A 34 -2.38 -6.79 8.92
CA THR A 34 -3.57 -6.01 9.30
C THR A 34 -3.17 -4.73 10.02
N SER A 35 -2.19 -4.79 10.93
CA SER A 35 -1.71 -3.59 11.64
C SER A 35 -1.08 -2.57 10.68
N LEU A 36 -0.31 -3.02 9.69
CA LEU A 36 0.24 -2.13 8.66
C LEU A 36 -0.86 -1.52 7.79
N LEU A 37 -1.87 -2.31 7.41
CA LEU A 37 -3.00 -1.83 6.63
C LEU A 37 -3.82 -0.79 7.40
N GLU A 38 -4.10 -1.03 8.68
CA GLU A 38 -4.77 -0.05 9.55
C GLU A 38 -3.98 1.25 9.61
N MET A 39 -2.67 1.17 9.85
CA MET A 39 -1.80 2.36 9.86
C MET A 39 -1.87 3.12 8.52
N MET A 40 -1.85 2.42 7.38
CA MET A 40 -2.01 3.04 6.07
C MET A 40 -3.36 3.75 5.93
N ILE A 41 -4.46 3.09 6.32
CA ILE A 41 -5.81 3.66 6.23
C ILE A 41 -5.96 4.90 7.11
N PHE A 42 -5.38 4.90 8.33
CA PHE A 42 -5.52 6.02 9.25
C PHE A 42 -4.62 7.21 8.92
N HIS A 43 -3.46 6.99 8.31
CA HIS A 43 -2.45 8.04 8.14
C HIS A 43 -2.20 8.46 6.68
N LEU A 44 -2.53 7.62 5.70
CA LEU A 44 -2.42 8.00 4.29
C LEU A 44 -3.74 8.63 3.84
N CYS A 45 -3.64 9.77 3.16
CA CYS A 45 -4.79 10.42 2.57
C CYS A 45 -5.32 9.61 1.37
N SER A 46 -6.63 9.67 1.14
CA SER A 46 -7.22 9.15 -0.09
C SER A 46 -6.77 9.96 -1.31
N PRO A 47 -6.73 9.38 -2.52
CA PRO A 47 -6.42 10.10 -3.75
C PRO A 47 -7.30 11.33 -3.98
N SER A 48 -8.58 11.26 -3.62
CA SER A 48 -9.52 12.38 -3.69
C SER A 48 -9.15 13.57 -2.78
N THR A 49 -8.50 13.30 -1.66
CA THR A 49 -8.00 14.33 -0.73
C THR A 49 -6.62 14.81 -1.16
N ASP A 50 -5.76 13.88 -1.60
CA ASP A 50 -4.37 14.12 -1.99
C ASP A 50 -4.24 14.94 -3.27
N GLN A 51 -4.96 14.55 -4.31
CA GLN A 51 -4.93 15.21 -5.61
C GLN A 51 -5.18 16.72 -5.55
N ARG A 52 -6.01 17.19 -4.62
CA ARG A 52 -6.34 18.62 -4.45
C ARG A 52 -5.12 19.49 -4.15
N TYR A 53 -4.17 18.98 -3.38
CA TYR A 53 -2.91 19.68 -3.11
C TYR A 53 -1.80 19.27 -4.07
N SER A 54 -1.81 18.00 -4.51
CA SER A 54 -0.79 17.45 -5.40
C SER A 54 -0.88 17.97 -6.83
N VAL A 55 -2.06 18.37 -7.33
CA VAL A 55 -2.24 18.89 -8.71
C VAL A 55 -1.28 20.04 -9.03
N LYS A 56 -0.95 20.90 -8.06
CA LYS A 56 -0.02 22.02 -8.22
C LYS A 56 1.41 21.58 -8.56
N ASN A 57 1.79 20.39 -8.11
CA ASN A 57 3.12 19.82 -8.35
C ASN A 57 3.10 18.86 -9.55
N LEU A 58 1.97 18.22 -9.82
CA LEU A 58 1.82 17.24 -10.90
C LEU A 58 1.58 17.88 -12.26
N TYR A 59 0.94 19.05 -12.30
CA TYR A 59 0.52 19.71 -13.53
C TYR A 59 1.26 21.04 -13.74
N VAL A 60 1.88 21.20 -14.91
CA VAL A 60 2.70 22.39 -15.25
C VAL A 60 1.86 23.48 -15.94
N GLY A 61 0.66 23.14 -16.42
CA GLY A 61 -0.24 24.09 -17.08
C GLY A 61 -1.09 24.92 -16.11
N PRO A 62 -2.01 25.74 -16.64
CA PRO A 62 -2.90 26.56 -15.82
C PRO A 62 -3.83 25.71 -14.96
N LEU A 63 -3.95 26.02 -13.67
CA LEU A 63 -4.78 25.24 -12.73
C LEU A 63 -6.29 25.37 -12.98
N ASP A 64 -6.71 26.35 -13.79
CA ASP A 64 -8.12 26.59 -14.11
C ASP A 64 -8.58 25.92 -15.41
N ASP A 65 -7.70 25.19 -16.08
CA ASP A 65 -8.02 24.55 -17.35
C ASP A 65 -8.82 23.24 -17.19
N GLN A 66 -9.18 22.65 -18.33
CA GLN A 66 -9.96 21.42 -18.40
C GLN A 66 -9.20 20.16 -17.98
N TYR A 67 -7.87 20.24 -17.79
CA TYR A 67 -7.03 19.10 -17.39
C TYR A 67 -6.75 19.13 -15.88
N ALA A 68 -6.39 20.29 -15.35
CA ALA A 68 -6.05 20.49 -13.94
C ALA A 68 -7.25 20.27 -13.01
N LYS A 69 -8.46 20.72 -13.40
CA LYS A 69 -9.67 20.56 -12.59
C LYS A 69 -10.03 19.09 -12.34
N PRO A 70 -10.12 18.22 -13.36
CA PRO A 70 -10.31 16.78 -13.14
C PRO A 70 -9.22 16.12 -12.31
N ILE A 71 -7.94 16.47 -12.55
CA ILE A 71 -6.81 15.94 -11.78
C ILE A 71 -7.00 16.24 -10.30
N GLY A 72 -7.19 17.52 -9.95
CA GLY A 72 -7.33 17.96 -8.55
C GLY A 72 -8.58 17.41 -7.85
N ASN A 73 -9.68 17.21 -8.58
CA ASN A 73 -10.91 16.65 -8.03
C ASN A 73 -10.92 15.12 -8.00
N CYS A 74 -9.94 14.46 -8.61
CA CYS A 74 -9.92 13.01 -8.82
C CYS A 74 -11.21 12.52 -9.51
N ASP A 75 -11.63 13.23 -10.57
CA ASP A 75 -12.91 13.00 -11.27
C ASP A 75 -12.80 11.86 -12.30
N PRO A 76 -13.54 10.74 -12.14
CA PRO A 76 -13.51 9.63 -13.10
C PRO A 76 -14.21 9.95 -14.43
N GLU A 77 -15.10 10.94 -14.47
CA GLU A 77 -15.83 11.34 -15.69
C GLU A 77 -15.15 12.50 -16.43
N GLY A 78 -14.04 13.01 -15.87
CA GLY A 78 -13.24 14.06 -16.47
C GLY A 78 -12.40 13.58 -17.65
N LEU A 79 -11.63 14.51 -18.22
CA LEU A 79 -10.74 14.19 -19.32
C LEU A 79 -9.60 13.25 -18.87
N LEU A 80 -9.32 12.22 -19.67
CA LEU A 80 -8.30 11.23 -19.34
C LEU A 80 -6.90 11.85 -19.22
N THR A 81 -6.33 11.78 -18.01
CA THR A 81 -4.97 12.25 -17.70
C THR A 81 -4.15 11.13 -17.06
N LEU A 82 -2.96 10.83 -17.60
CA LEU A 82 -2.08 9.79 -17.10
C LEU A 82 -0.65 10.31 -16.92
N CYS A 83 -0.04 10.03 -15.77
CA CYS A 83 1.39 10.27 -15.53
C CYS A 83 2.14 8.93 -15.58
N VAL A 84 3.03 8.78 -16.56
CA VAL A 84 3.90 7.59 -16.67
C VAL A 84 5.19 7.87 -15.91
N SER A 85 5.35 7.24 -14.74
CA SER A 85 6.53 7.43 -13.88
C SER A 85 7.69 6.49 -14.22
N LYS A 86 7.38 5.26 -14.67
CA LYS A 86 8.38 4.22 -14.93
C LYS A 86 7.88 3.22 -15.97
N MET A 87 8.74 2.91 -16.93
CA MET A 87 8.54 1.81 -17.88
C MET A 87 9.20 0.54 -17.33
N ILE A 88 8.46 -0.56 -17.30
CA ILE A 88 8.99 -1.87 -16.87
C ILE A 88 9.33 -2.69 -18.12
N PRO A 89 10.60 -3.09 -18.32
CA PRO A 89 10.97 -3.88 -19.49
C PRO A 89 10.35 -5.28 -19.42
N CYS A 90 9.75 -5.71 -20.51
CA CYS A 90 9.27 -7.08 -20.66
C CYS A 90 10.36 -7.97 -21.29
N ILE A 91 10.53 -9.18 -20.75
CA ILE A 91 11.57 -10.15 -21.13
C ILE A 91 11.35 -10.70 -22.56
N ARG A 92 10.18 -10.48 -23.16
CA ARG A 92 9.93 -10.78 -24.58
C ARG A 92 10.45 -9.64 -25.45
N GLN A 93 11.76 -9.58 -25.64
CA GLN A 93 12.35 -9.03 -26.85
C GLN A 93 12.54 -10.20 -27.83
N GLY A 94 12.02 -10.04 -29.04
CA GLY A 94 12.11 -11.03 -30.11
C GLY A 94 13.54 -11.26 -30.59
#